data_AF-A0A5K1K3P3-F1
#
_entry.id   AF-A0A5K1K3P3-F1
#
_cell.length_a   1.000
_cell.length_b   1.000
_cell.length_c   1.000
_cell.angle_alpha   90.00
_cell.angle_beta   90.00
_cell.angle_gamma   90.00
#
_symmetry.space_group_name_H-M   'P 1'
#
loop_
_entity.id
_entity.type
_entity.pdbx_description
1 polymer ?
#
loop_
_entity_poly.entity_id
_entity_poly.type
_entity_poly.pdbx_seq_one_letter_code
_entity_poly.pdbx_strand_id
1 'polypeptide(L)'
;MASPPQIPPQPQIPGEAMLEIFVHRSIRFPGAPLNTQSPYGDADRLAFIGSRALETAYAAVLFNQSPQLSAADFHTELAKLGEHVERWVAGYHWKDKVRRAQDVNLDTVEESRNIMNAYVGAVFVARGFTTVSSWIVQLVDYSAALQRNG
;
A
#
# COMPACT_ATOMS: atom_id res chain seq x y z
N MET A 1 19.52 16.85 18.81
CA MET A 1 19.06 16.51 17.45
C MET A 1 17.93 15.51 17.60
N ALA A 2 16.76 15.76 17.03
CA ALA A 2 15.66 14.81 17.07
C ALA A 2 15.98 13.62 16.16
N SER A 3 15.65 12.39 16.57
CA SER A 3 15.79 11.20 15.72
C SER A 3 14.88 11.32 14.49
N PRO A 4 15.31 10.81 13.32
CA PRO A 4 14.47 10.85 12.12
C PRO A 4 13.15 10.11 12.38
N PRO A 5 12.03 10.59 11.80
CA PRO A 5 10.75 9.90 11.90
C PRO A 5 10.91 8.43 11.45
N GLN A 6 10.41 7.49 12.25
CA GLN A 6 10.38 6.07 11.87
C GLN A 6 9.06 5.76 11.16
N ILE A 7 9.12 4.92 10.13
CA ILE A 7 7.91 4.48 9.43
C ILE A 7 7.03 3.67 10.41
N PRO A 8 5.72 3.93 10.49
CA PRO A 8 4.80 3.17 11.33
C PRO A 8 4.87 1.67 11.02
N PRO A 9 4.72 0.77 11.99
CA PRO A 9 4.73 -0.66 11.72
C PRO A 9 3.57 -1.06 10.80
N GLN A 10 3.88 -1.89 9.80
CA GLN A 10 2.88 -2.47 8.90
C GLN A 10 1.97 -3.49 9.64
N PRO A 11 0.65 -3.54 9.36
CA PRO A 11 -0.23 -4.54 9.95
C PRO A 11 0.19 -5.96 9.55
N GLN A 12 0.23 -6.89 10.52
CA GLN A 12 0.59 -8.28 10.22
C GLN A 12 -0.50 -8.98 9.39
N ILE A 13 -0.10 -9.63 8.30
CA ILE A 13 -0.97 -10.45 7.46
C ILE A 13 -0.61 -11.95 7.58
N PRO A 14 -1.55 -12.87 7.33
CA PRO A 14 -1.24 -14.31 7.34
C PRO A 14 -0.16 -14.71 6.34
N GLY A 15 0.55 -15.80 6.63
CA GLY A 15 1.63 -16.31 5.77
C GLY A 15 1.18 -16.62 4.36
N GLU A 16 -0.02 -17.18 4.19
CA GLU A 16 -0.63 -17.41 2.87
C GLU A 16 -0.80 -16.12 2.07
N ALA A 17 -1.20 -15.01 2.70
CA ALA A 17 -1.31 -13.71 2.04
C ALA A 17 0.06 -13.20 1.59
N MET A 18 1.11 -13.40 2.40
CA MET A 18 2.49 -13.04 2.03
C MET A 18 2.98 -13.79 0.80
N LEU A 19 2.63 -15.08 0.67
CA LEU A 19 2.98 -15.90 -0.49
C LEU A 19 2.31 -15.42 -1.77
N GLU A 20 1.12 -14.82 -1.67
CA GLU A 20 0.45 -14.24 -2.82
C GLU A 20 1.07 -12.87 -3.21
N ILE A 21 1.28 -11.96 -2.26
CA ILE A 21 1.62 -10.57 -2.57
C ILE A 21 3.12 -10.31 -2.83
N PHE A 22 4.02 -11.15 -2.31
CA PHE A 22 5.47 -11.00 -2.50
C PHE A 22 6.03 -11.94 -3.59
N VAL A 23 5.18 -12.36 -4.53
CA VAL A 23 5.54 -13.16 -5.70
C VAL A 23 5.09 -12.42 -6.95
N HIS A 24 6.04 -11.88 -7.71
CA HIS A 24 5.77 -11.07 -8.90
C HIS A 24 5.18 -11.91 -10.04
N ARG A 25 4.34 -11.28 -10.87
CA ARG A 25 3.69 -11.93 -12.03
C ARG A 25 4.65 -12.55 -13.04
N SER A 26 5.89 -12.09 -13.13
CA SER A 26 6.89 -12.61 -14.07
C SER A 26 7.36 -14.04 -13.79
N ILE A 27 7.20 -14.54 -12.56
CA ILE A 27 7.53 -15.94 -12.22
C ILE A 27 6.28 -16.80 -12.08
N ARG A 28 5.09 -16.23 -12.33
CA ARG A 28 3.84 -16.98 -12.44
C ARG A 28 3.70 -17.48 -13.87
N PHE A 29 3.37 -18.76 -14.04
CA PHE A 29 3.09 -19.31 -15.35
C PHE A 29 1.76 -18.73 -15.89
N PRO A 30 1.70 -18.32 -17.16
CA PRO A 30 0.44 -17.91 -17.78
C PRO A 30 -0.63 -18.99 -17.64
N GLY A 31 -1.82 -18.62 -17.15
CA GLY A 31 -2.91 -19.57 -16.91
C GLY A 31 -2.79 -20.38 -15.61
N ALA A 32 -1.92 -19.98 -14.67
CA ALA A 32 -1.91 -20.55 -13.33
C ALA A 32 -3.33 -20.47 -12.72
N PRO A 33 -3.89 -21.59 -12.22
CA PRO A 33 -5.22 -21.59 -11.66
C PRO A 33 -5.27 -20.70 -10.41
N LEU A 34 -6.42 -20.05 -10.22
CA LEU A 34 -6.70 -19.32 -8.98
C LEU A 34 -6.54 -20.27 -7.78
N ASN A 35 -5.84 -19.83 -6.75
CA ASN A 35 -5.76 -20.58 -5.51
C ASN A 35 -7.08 -20.41 -4.74
N THR A 36 -8.07 -21.20 -5.15
CA THR A 36 -9.45 -21.19 -4.61
C THR A 36 -9.55 -21.65 -3.17
N GLN A 37 -8.49 -22.25 -2.62
CA GLN A 37 -8.42 -22.69 -1.23
C GLN A 37 -7.96 -21.58 -0.27
N SER A 38 -7.42 -20.47 -0.79
CA SER A 38 -7.01 -19.32 0.01
C SER A 38 -7.95 -18.13 -0.22
N PRO A 39 -8.39 -17.42 0.84
CA PRO A 39 -9.16 -16.20 0.69
C PRO A 39 -8.36 -15.07 0.03
N TYR A 40 -7.02 -15.22 -0.07
CA TYR A 40 -6.11 -14.27 -0.69
C TYR A 40 -5.94 -14.56 -2.18
N GLY A 41 -5.59 -15.81 -2.52
CA GLY A 41 -5.78 -16.54 -3.78
C GLY A 41 -5.29 -15.97 -5.12
N ASP A 42 -5.11 -14.66 -5.22
CA ASP A 42 -4.79 -13.89 -6.41
C ASP A 42 -4.36 -12.47 -6.03
N ALA A 43 -3.07 -12.17 -6.23
CA ALA A 43 -2.53 -10.84 -5.95
C ALA A 43 -3.18 -9.70 -6.76
N ASP A 44 -3.67 -9.95 -7.98
CA ASP A 44 -4.31 -8.92 -8.79
C ASP A 44 -5.70 -8.58 -8.22
N ARG A 45 -6.43 -9.58 -7.72
CA ARG A 45 -7.68 -9.35 -6.98
C ARG A 45 -7.45 -8.59 -5.68
N LEU A 46 -6.38 -8.93 -4.95
CA LEU A 46 -5.98 -8.20 -3.75
C LEU A 46 -5.58 -6.76 -4.08
N ALA A 47 -4.82 -6.54 -5.14
CA ALA A 47 -4.46 -5.20 -5.60
C ALA A 47 -5.70 -4.39 -6.00
N PHE A 48 -6.67 -5.01 -6.68
CA PHE A 48 -7.90 -4.33 -7.04
C PHE A 48 -8.67 -3.84 -5.80
N ILE A 49 -9.02 -4.75 -4.87
CA ILE A 49 -9.78 -4.37 -3.68
C ILE A 49 -8.99 -3.43 -2.77
N GLY A 50 -7.68 -3.65 -2.66
CA GLY A 50 -6.78 -2.81 -1.88
C GLY A 50 -6.65 -1.40 -2.45
N SER A 51 -6.68 -1.22 -3.77
CA SER A 51 -6.68 0.11 -4.39
C SER A 51 -7.89 0.94 -3.96
N ARG A 52 -9.08 0.33 -3.91
CA ARG A 52 -10.32 0.99 -3.48
C ARG A 52 -10.27 1.31 -1.99
N ALA A 53 -9.80 0.37 -1.18
CA ALA A 53 -9.67 0.56 0.27
C ALA A 53 -8.65 1.65 0.61
N LEU A 54 -7.50 1.67 -0.07
CA LEU A 54 -6.47 2.67 0.11
C LEU A 54 -6.96 4.07 -0.26
N GLU A 55 -7.54 4.22 -1.44
CA GLU A 55 -8.09 5.50 -1.92
C GLU A 55 -9.15 6.04 -0.97
N THR A 56 -10.07 5.17 -0.51
CA THR A 56 -11.11 5.53 0.46
C THR A 56 -10.52 5.93 1.81
N ALA A 57 -9.55 5.17 2.33
CA ALA A 57 -8.91 5.46 3.60
C ALA A 57 -8.15 6.79 3.55
N TYR A 58 -7.39 7.04 2.49
CA TYR A 58 -6.65 8.28 2.31
C TYR A 58 -7.59 9.48 2.12
N ALA A 59 -8.65 9.34 1.30
CA ALA A 59 -9.69 10.36 1.16
C ALA A 59 -10.35 10.70 2.51
N ALA A 60 -10.61 9.70 3.35
CA ALA A 60 -11.16 9.92 4.68
C ALA A 60 -10.21 10.69 5.61
N VAL A 61 -8.88 10.45 5.51
CA VAL A 61 -7.89 11.25 6.24
C VAL A 61 -7.94 12.71 5.80
N LEU A 62 -7.93 12.95 4.48
CA LEU A 62 -7.99 14.30 3.92
C LEU A 62 -9.29 15.02 4.27
N PHE A 63 -10.42 14.29 4.33
CA PHE A 63 -11.72 14.88 4.61
C PHE A 63 -11.85 15.33 6.07
N ASN A 64 -11.23 14.59 6.99
CA ASN A 64 -11.28 14.86 8.43
C ASN A 64 -10.16 15.78 8.91
N GLN A 65 -9.30 16.27 8.03
CA GLN A 65 -8.18 17.14 8.42
C GLN A 65 -8.67 18.54 8.81
N SER A 66 -7.87 19.20 9.66
CA SER A 66 -8.11 20.58 10.08
C SER A 66 -6.85 21.41 9.80
N PRO A 67 -6.96 22.54 9.06
CA PRO A 67 -8.20 23.12 8.51
C PRO A 67 -8.83 22.29 7.38
N GLN A 68 -10.14 22.44 7.18
CA GLN A 68 -10.86 21.74 6.11
C GLN A 68 -10.36 22.19 4.74
N LEU A 69 -10.24 21.25 3.80
CA LEU A 69 -9.90 21.55 2.41
C LEU A 69 -11.13 22.04 1.64
N SER A 70 -10.90 22.92 0.68
CA SER A 70 -11.87 23.16 -0.39
C SER A 70 -11.99 21.92 -1.28
N ALA A 71 -13.07 21.81 -2.07
CA ALA A 71 -13.23 20.70 -3.00
C ALA A 71 -12.09 20.61 -4.04
N ALA A 72 -11.57 21.76 -4.51
CA ALA A 72 -10.47 21.81 -5.46
C ALA A 72 -9.15 21.34 -4.82
N ASP A 73 -8.88 21.78 -3.59
CA ASP A 73 -7.69 21.34 -2.84
C ASP A 73 -7.80 19.86 -2.50
N PHE A 74 -8.99 19.37 -2.17
CA PHE A 74 -9.22 17.95 -1.88
C PHE A 74 -8.81 17.05 -3.06
N HIS A 75 -9.22 17.38 -4.28
CA HIS A 75 -8.80 16.62 -5.47
C HIS A 75 -7.29 16.71 -5.72
N THR A 76 -6.69 17.87 -5.46
CA THR A 76 -5.25 18.09 -5.61
C THR A 76 -4.46 17.25 -4.60
N GLU A 77 -4.86 17.24 -3.33
CA GLU A 77 -4.22 16.43 -2.28
C GLU A 77 -4.45 14.93 -2.49
N LEU A 78 -5.63 14.53 -2.99
CA LEU A 78 -5.93 13.14 -3.30
C LEU A 78 -5.01 12.60 -4.41
N ALA A 79 -4.71 13.42 -5.42
CA ALA A 79 -3.81 13.04 -6.51
C ALA A 79 -2.37 12.72 -6.04
N LYS A 80 -1.94 13.28 -4.91
CA LYS A 80 -0.62 13.02 -4.30
C LYS A 80 -0.49 11.62 -3.69
N LEU A 81 -1.57 10.84 -3.61
CA LEU A 81 -1.53 9.46 -3.10
C LEU A 81 -0.43 8.62 -3.77
N GLY A 82 -0.19 8.82 -5.07
CA GLY A 82 0.89 8.13 -5.78
C GLY A 82 2.28 8.33 -5.16
N GLU A 83 2.63 9.59 -4.87
CA GLU A 83 3.92 9.95 -4.27
C GLU A 83 4.06 9.39 -2.85
N HIS A 84 2.96 9.41 -2.09
CA HIS A 84 2.90 8.80 -0.77
C HIS A 84 3.17 7.29 -0.83
N VAL A 85 2.52 6.60 -1.76
CA VAL A 85 2.68 5.15 -1.95
C VAL A 85 4.12 4.79 -2.28
N GLU A 86 4.77 5.49 -3.21
CA GLU A 86 6.18 5.25 -3.55
C GLU A 86 7.10 5.39 -2.32
N ARG A 87 6.87 6.44 -1.52
CA ARG A 87 7.61 6.69 -0.28
C ARG A 87 7.38 5.59 0.76
N TRP A 88 6.14 5.14 0.96
CA TRP A 88 5.81 4.12 1.94
C TRP A 88 6.40 2.75 1.56
N VAL A 89 6.28 2.37 0.29
CA VAL A 89 6.86 1.11 -0.23
C VAL A 89 8.39 1.10 -0.07
N ALA A 90 9.03 2.23 -0.36
CA ALA A 90 10.47 2.39 -0.13
C ALA A 90 10.83 2.27 1.36
N GLY A 91 10.11 2.97 2.23
CA GLY A 91 10.37 2.94 3.69
C GLY A 91 10.18 1.56 4.33
N TYR A 92 9.30 0.72 3.77
CA TYR A 92 9.12 -0.66 4.25
C TYR A 92 10.08 -1.69 3.63
N HIS A 93 10.91 -1.28 2.67
CA HIS A 93 11.79 -2.18 1.93
C HIS A 93 11.03 -3.35 1.30
N TRP A 94 9.82 -3.10 0.77
CA TRP A 94 8.98 -4.17 0.24
C TRP A 94 9.45 -4.71 -1.09
N LYS A 95 10.06 -3.88 -1.93
CA LYS A 95 10.64 -4.32 -3.21
C LYS A 95 11.70 -5.41 -3.02
N ASP A 96 12.45 -5.36 -1.92
CA ASP A 96 13.49 -6.34 -1.56
C ASP A 96 12.90 -7.69 -1.15
N LYS A 97 11.61 -7.71 -0.78
CA LYS A 97 10.88 -8.92 -0.36
C LYS A 97 10.21 -9.62 -1.53
N VAL A 98 10.03 -8.94 -2.67
CA VAL A 98 9.33 -9.49 -3.84
C VAL A 98 10.23 -10.47 -4.59
N ARG A 99 9.80 -11.73 -4.68
CA ARG A 99 10.41 -12.74 -5.54
C ARG A 99 10.04 -12.46 -6.99
N ARG A 100 11.03 -12.35 -7.87
CA ARG A 100 10.88 -11.95 -9.28
C ARG A 100 11.92 -12.60 -10.19
N ALA A 101 11.67 -12.58 -11.50
CA ALA A 101 12.67 -12.88 -12.52
C ALA A 101 13.76 -11.79 -12.56
N GLN A 102 14.97 -12.13 -12.99
CA GLN A 102 16.16 -11.26 -12.88
C GLN A 102 16.05 -9.94 -13.66
N ASP A 103 15.32 -9.95 -14.77
CA ASP A 103 15.13 -8.84 -15.70
C ASP A 103 14.00 -7.87 -15.30
N VAL A 104 13.24 -8.20 -14.24
CA VAL A 104 12.13 -7.36 -13.78
C VAL A 104 12.64 -6.18 -12.96
N ASN A 105 12.34 -4.99 -13.47
CA ASN A 105 12.51 -3.74 -12.75
C ASN A 105 11.29 -3.43 -11.88
N LEU A 106 11.46 -3.41 -10.55
CA LEU A 106 10.41 -2.99 -9.60
C LEU A 106 10.45 -1.50 -9.23
N ASP A 107 11.35 -0.72 -9.84
CA ASP A 107 11.49 0.70 -9.53
C ASP A 107 10.54 1.61 -10.31
N THR A 108 9.51 1.03 -10.93
CA THR A 108 8.44 1.79 -11.54
C THR A 108 7.40 2.23 -10.50
N VAL A 109 6.73 3.34 -10.79
CA VAL A 109 5.59 3.84 -10.01
C VAL A 109 4.46 2.80 -9.97
N GLU A 110 4.26 2.10 -11.08
CA GLU A 110 3.23 1.07 -11.21
C GLU A 110 3.48 -0.12 -10.28
N GLU A 111 4.72 -0.60 -10.17
CA GLU A 111 5.07 -1.71 -9.28
C GLU A 111 4.92 -1.30 -7.81
N SER A 112 5.32 -0.08 -7.45
CA SER A 112 5.11 0.43 -6.08
C SER A 112 3.61 0.49 -5.74
N ARG A 113 2.79 0.96 -6.68
CA ARG A 113 1.32 0.95 -6.53
C ARG A 113 0.76 -0.44 -6.40
N ASN A 114 1.19 -1.39 -7.23
CA ASN A 114 0.72 -2.76 -7.20
C ASN A 114 1.04 -3.41 -5.84
N ILE A 115 2.29 -3.32 -5.38
CA ILE A 115 2.73 -3.88 -4.09
C ILE A 115 1.91 -3.29 -2.93
N MET A 116 1.76 -1.96 -2.87
CA MET A 116 1.00 -1.32 -1.79
C MET A 116 -0.46 -1.75 -1.84
N ASN A 117 -1.08 -1.74 -3.02
CA ASN A 117 -2.47 -2.12 -3.17
C ASN A 117 -2.69 -3.58 -2.79
N ALA A 118 -1.82 -4.50 -3.22
CA ALA A 118 -1.92 -5.92 -2.86
C ALA A 118 -1.79 -6.12 -1.34
N TYR A 119 -0.87 -5.40 -0.70
CA TYR A 119 -0.71 -5.43 0.76
C TYR A 119 -1.95 -4.88 1.49
N VAL A 120 -2.46 -3.72 1.07
CA VAL A 120 -3.70 -3.14 1.62
C VAL A 120 -4.87 -4.11 1.44
N GLY A 121 -4.98 -4.76 0.28
CA GLY A 121 -6.01 -5.77 0.02
C GLY A 121 -5.90 -6.96 0.97
N ALA A 122 -4.68 -7.46 1.20
CA ALA A 122 -4.44 -8.52 2.16
C ALA A 122 -4.82 -8.11 3.60
N VAL A 123 -4.48 -6.90 4.02
CA VAL A 123 -4.88 -6.36 5.33
C VAL A 123 -6.40 -6.22 5.43
N PHE A 124 -7.05 -5.70 4.37
CA PHE A 124 -8.49 -5.53 4.30
C PHE A 124 -9.23 -6.87 4.43
N VAL A 125 -8.79 -7.90 3.69
CA VAL A 125 -9.38 -9.25 3.76
C VAL A 125 -9.12 -9.90 5.13
N ALA A 126 -7.93 -9.73 5.69
CA ALA A 126 -7.55 -10.37 6.96
C ALA A 126 -8.18 -9.72 8.19
N ARG A 127 -8.31 -8.39 8.21
CA ARG A 127 -8.58 -7.59 9.42
C ARG A 127 -9.63 -6.50 9.24
N GLY A 128 -10.13 -6.30 8.02
CA GLY A 128 -11.17 -5.33 7.71
C GLY A 128 -10.67 -3.89 7.51
N PHE A 129 -11.60 -3.03 7.11
CA PHE A 129 -11.33 -1.64 6.73
C PHE A 129 -10.80 -0.78 7.88
N THR A 130 -11.27 -0.99 9.11
CA THR A 130 -10.84 -0.20 10.27
C THR A 130 -9.33 -0.29 10.48
N THR A 131 -8.74 -1.49 10.34
CA THR A 131 -7.28 -1.67 10.43
C THR A 131 -6.55 -0.95 9.30
N VAL A 132 -7.07 -1.00 8.07
CA VAL A 132 -6.52 -0.24 6.94
C VAL A 132 -6.54 1.26 7.25
N SER A 133 -7.70 1.80 7.60
CA SER A 133 -7.88 3.23 7.86
C SER A 133 -6.96 3.74 8.98
N SER A 134 -6.90 3.05 10.12
CA SER A 134 -6.02 3.44 11.24
C SER A 134 -4.55 3.40 10.89
N TRP A 135 -4.13 2.50 10.00
CA TRP A 135 -2.75 2.43 9.52
C TRP A 135 -2.43 3.53 8.50
N ILE A 136 -3.34 3.83 7.57
CA ILE A 136 -3.17 4.91 6.60
C ILE A 136 -3.07 6.27 7.29
N VAL A 137 -3.84 6.54 8.36
CA VAL A 137 -3.69 7.75 9.18
C VAL A 137 -2.23 7.93 9.64
N GLN A 138 -1.64 6.88 10.24
CA GLN A 138 -0.28 6.92 10.75
C GLN A 138 0.75 7.14 9.62
N LEU A 139 0.54 6.55 8.44
CA LEU A 139 1.41 6.73 7.28
C LEU A 139 1.38 8.14 6.70
N VAL A 140 0.21 8.78 6.72
CA VAL A 140 0.06 10.19 6.33
C VAL A 140 0.79 11.09 7.33
N ASP A 141 0.58 10.88 8.63
CA ASP A 141 1.27 11.63 9.69
C ASP A 141 2.80 11.50 9.59
N TYR A 142 3.29 10.28 9.33
CA TYR A 142 4.71 10.01 9.06
C TYR A 142 5.24 10.80 7.86
N SER A 143 4.48 10.85 6.76
CA SER A 143 4.88 11.58 5.55
C SER A 143 4.95 13.08 5.81
N ALA A 144 3.98 13.63 6.54
CA ALA A 144 3.95 15.02 6.92
C ALA A 144 5.14 15.38 7.85
N ALA A 145 5.52 14.47 8.77
CA ALA A 145 6.66 14.66 9.64
C ALA A 145 8.00 14.67 8.89
N LEU A 146 8.15 13.83 7.85
CA LEU A 146 9.35 13.84 7.01
C LEU A 146 9.51 15.14 6.22
N GLN A 147 8.42 15.67 5.66
CA GLN A 147 8.45 16.93 4.90
C GLN A 147 8.84 18.15 5.73
N ARG A 148 8.62 18.12 7.05
CA ARG A 148 9.01 19.22 7.96
C ARG A 148 10.49 19.17 8.37
N ASN A 149 11.15 18.03 8.18
CA ASN A 149 12.52 17.78 8.64
C ASN A 149 13.56 17.73 7.50
N GLY A 150 13.12 17.84 6.24
CA GLY A 150 13.98 17.96 5.06
C GLY A 150 14.07 19.39 4.59
#